data_AF-A0A6J1AKI3-F1
#
_entry.id   AF-A0A6J1AKI3-F1
#
_cell.length_a   1.000
_cell.length_b   1.000
_cell.length_c   1.000
_cell.angle_alpha   90.00
_cell.angle_beta   90.00
_cell.angle_gamma   90.00
#
_symmetry.space_group_name_H-M   'P 1'
#
loop_
_entity.id
_entity.type
_entity.pdbx_description
1 polymer ?
#
loop_
_entity_poly.entity_id
_entity_poly.type
_entity_poly.pdbx_seq_one_letter_code
_entity_poly.pdbx_strand_id
1 'polypeptide(L)'
;MAGGHTTIAFNVDEDDYQTFIQSLRSILSYSISHDINVLMPQTQPLSWLDIRLISEDFTIILRIDKRNLYVRGYSRDDGATFWEFKDSSLIPGSSPLTYTGSYVDGVTLIDVANVNRENVQLGFSNLRTAIRNLATNEDPNQKDASEACARALLILTQMIAESTRFQLITSHIVTNWYNSASLTWQLVELQQGFDDFSSAVQRADLPYWTNNTPLPNVPYPNRFDIWTVGQAIAALGILLYVPRTSNRMKRQTDVDASNARNTDTATDTNVSYVRTLVSIEYVRVNNIDGEDPGDLYGTVKVKDFWGLHTVYDRSSSDYESKGPGGFATLTGPSTAISGGGVFVINVSLWDHDSLSPDDEIAQGNIVWEPRNENLTFANYDKRLEKVVYGKNGNVTVGYSVVRQALNATIEVLLINGDKESPADVYGTIKALQDLGGSSTSLTLFEKSSDKYVEVRPHHSIPLTRSVVVAPASTGLTITTDLWDHDTVSPDDQIAQGSAHFDALVGTQTKSIYGEYGEVQVSITCE
;
A
#
# COMPACT_ATOMS: atom_id res chain seq x y z
N MET A 1 13.85 -22.54 16.00
CA MET A 1 14.46 -21.40 16.73
C MET A 1 13.35 -20.78 17.57
N ALA A 2 13.52 -20.70 18.89
CA ALA A 2 12.48 -20.20 19.78
C ALA A 2 12.24 -18.71 19.50
N GLY A 3 11.16 -18.40 18.78
CA GLY A 3 10.71 -17.03 18.60
C GLY A 3 10.36 -16.43 19.97
N GLY A 4 10.71 -15.15 20.18
CA GLY A 4 10.40 -14.46 21.43
C GLY A 4 8.90 -14.56 21.70
N HIS A 5 8.54 -15.06 22.88
CA HIS A 5 7.18 -15.21 23.34
C HIS A 5 7.01 -14.31 24.55
N THR A 6 6.04 -13.40 24.49
CA THR A 6 5.77 -12.44 25.56
C THR A 6 4.35 -12.67 26.03
N THR A 7 4.14 -12.70 27.35
CA THR A 7 2.82 -12.91 27.95
C THR A 7 2.47 -11.73 28.85
N ILE A 8 1.22 -11.30 28.79
CA ILE A 8 0.61 -10.33 29.71
C ILE A 8 -0.80 -10.79 30.08
N ALA A 9 -1.29 -10.39 31.24
CA ALA A 9 -2.66 -10.64 31.66
C ALA A 9 -3.46 -9.34 31.75
N PHE A 10 -4.77 -9.45 31.53
CA PHE A 10 -5.74 -8.40 31.79
C PHE A 10 -6.98 -9.03 32.42
N ASN A 11 -7.20 -8.71 33.69
CA ASN A 11 -8.43 -9.02 34.39
C ASN A 11 -9.43 -7.89 34.16
N VAL A 12 -10.42 -8.13 33.31
CA VAL A 12 -11.41 -7.13 32.92
C VAL A 12 -12.18 -6.58 34.12
N ASP A 13 -12.37 -7.40 35.16
CA ASP A 13 -13.15 -7.04 36.35
C ASP A 13 -12.37 -6.20 37.38
N GLU A 14 -11.03 -6.22 37.32
CA GLU A 14 -10.16 -5.63 38.35
C GLU A 14 -9.21 -4.55 37.80
N ASP A 15 -8.73 -4.73 36.57
CA ASP A 15 -7.69 -3.90 35.99
C ASP A 15 -8.25 -2.67 35.27
N ASP A 16 -7.47 -1.59 35.27
CA ASP A 16 -7.76 -0.40 34.48
C ASP A 16 -7.40 -0.62 33.01
N TYR A 17 -8.41 -0.49 32.13
CA TYR A 17 -8.27 -0.72 30.71
C TYR A 17 -7.25 0.20 30.03
N GLN A 18 -7.21 1.48 30.40
CA GLN A 18 -6.27 2.43 29.81
C GLN A 18 -4.82 2.06 30.16
N THR A 19 -4.58 1.76 31.44
CA THR A 19 -3.28 1.33 31.96
C THR A 19 -2.82 0.04 31.29
N PHE A 20 -3.73 -0.90 31.05
CA PHE A 20 -3.44 -2.12 30.29
C PHE A 20 -3.00 -1.82 28.85
N ILE A 21 -3.74 -1.01 28.09
CA ILE A 21 -3.36 -0.64 26.71
C ILE A 21 -2.02 0.11 26.67
N GLN A 22 -1.76 1.00 27.63
CA GLN A 22 -0.47 1.69 27.74
C GLN A 22 0.68 0.71 28.01
N SER A 23 0.45 -0.28 28.88
CA SER A 23 1.43 -1.34 29.17
C SER A 23 1.73 -2.19 27.94
N LEU A 24 0.72 -2.52 27.13
CA LEU A 24 0.91 -3.21 25.85
C LEU A 24 1.87 -2.44 24.94
N ARG A 25 1.63 -1.14 24.73
CA ARG A 25 2.48 -0.29 23.88
C ARG A 25 3.92 -0.23 24.36
N SER A 26 4.12 -0.20 25.68
CA SER A 26 5.45 -0.19 26.30
C SER A 26 6.20 -1.51 26.04
N ILE A 27 5.55 -2.65 26.29
CA ILE A 27 6.14 -3.99 26.11
C ILE A 27 6.44 -4.31 24.64
N LEU A 28 5.66 -3.75 23.72
CA LEU A 28 5.82 -3.92 22.28
C LEU A 28 6.85 -2.97 21.65
N SER A 29 7.37 -2.00 22.41
CA SER A 29 8.30 -1.00 21.91
C SER A 29 9.66 -1.60 21.54
N TYR A 30 10.04 -1.46 20.27
CA TYR A 30 11.36 -1.81 19.75
C TYR A 30 12.26 -0.58 19.61
N SER A 31 11.68 0.55 19.21
CA SER A 31 12.34 1.86 19.12
C SER A 31 11.31 2.98 19.34
N ILE A 32 11.73 4.25 19.23
CA ILE A 32 10.86 5.41 19.40
C ILE A 32 11.04 6.35 18.20
N SER A 33 9.95 6.96 17.73
CA SER A 33 9.92 8.07 16.75
C SER A 33 8.93 9.12 17.25
N HIS A 34 9.36 10.38 17.35
CA HIS A 34 8.56 11.50 17.85
C HIS A 34 7.78 11.20 19.15
N ASP A 35 8.44 10.58 20.12
CA ASP A 35 7.86 10.15 21.42
C ASP A 35 6.77 9.06 21.34
N ILE A 36 6.59 8.42 20.18
CA ILE A 36 5.71 7.28 19.99
C ILE A 36 6.56 6.01 19.87
N ASN A 37 6.16 4.96 20.60
CA ASN A 37 6.78 3.64 20.47
C ASN A 37 6.63 3.11 19.03
N VAL A 38 7.61 2.34 18.56
CA VAL A 38 7.61 1.71 17.25
C VAL A 38 7.72 0.20 17.44
N LEU A 39 6.88 -0.56 16.74
CA LEU A 39 6.92 -2.01 16.71
C LEU A 39 8.24 -2.52 16.11
N MET A 40 8.53 -3.80 16.28
CA MET A 40 9.68 -4.42 15.64
C MET A 40 9.49 -4.57 14.12
N PRO A 41 10.58 -4.59 13.31
CA PRO A 41 10.49 -4.75 11.86
C PRO A 41 9.77 -6.03 11.44
N GLN A 42 8.94 -5.97 10.39
CA GLN A 42 8.21 -7.14 9.91
C GLN A 42 9.12 -8.21 9.27
N THR A 43 10.34 -7.84 8.89
CA THR A 43 11.39 -8.75 8.41
C THR A 43 12.02 -9.59 9.52
N GLN A 44 11.80 -9.23 10.79
CA GLN A 44 12.23 -10.05 11.92
C GLN A 44 11.45 -11.37 11.96
N PRO A 45 12.04 -12.44 12.54
CA PRO A 45 11.34 -13.69 12.76
C PRO A 45 10.03 -13.48 13.51
N LEU A 46 9.04 -14.32 13.18
CA LEU A 46 7.73 -14.32 13.83
C LEU A 46 7.88 -14.40 15.36
N SER A 47 7.21 -13.48 16.05
CA SER A 47 7.26 -13.33 17.51
C SER A 47 5.85 -13.05 18.02
N TRP A 48 5.50 -13.71 19.12
CA TRP A 48 4.13 -13.74 19.64
C TRP A 48 3.98 -12.93 20.91
N LEU A 49 2.86 -12.23 21.00
CA LEU A 49 2.30 -11.71 22.25
C LEU A 49 1.04 -12.51 22.57
N ASP A 50 1.07 -13.18 23.71
CA ASP A 50 -0.10 -13.86 24.27
C ASP A 50 -0.70 -13.00 25.38
N ILE A 51 -1.98 -12.66 25.22
CA ILE A 51 -2.73 -11.87 26.18
C ILE A 51 -3.72 -12.79 26.87
N ARG A 52 -3.49 -13.05 28.15
CA ARG A 52 -4.43 -13.77 29.00
C ARG A 52 -5.55 -12.82 29.42
N LEU A 53 -6.75 -13.01 28.86
CA LEU A 53 -7.92 -12.20 29.18
C LEU A 53 -8.77 -12.95 30.19
N ILE A 54 -9.07 -12.32 31.33
CA ILE A 54 -9.77 -12.91 32.46
C ILE A 54 -11.04 -12.11 32.72
N SER A 55 -12.16 -12.80 32.91
CA SER A 55 -13.44 -12.22 33.33
C SER A 55 -14.22 -13.27 34.10
N GLU A 56 -14.60 -12.98 35.33
CA GLU A 56 -15.23 -13.94 36.26
C GLU A 56 -14.38 -15.22 36.33
N ASP A 57 -15.00 -16.38 36.13
CA ASP A 57 -14.35 -17.69 36.08
C ASP A 57 -13.83 -18.05 34.68
N PHE A 58 -13.96 -17.16 33.69
CA PHE A 58 -13.56 -17.40 32.31
C PHE A 58 -12.19 -16.80 32.03
N THR A 59 -11.34 -17.58 31.38
CA THR A 59 -10.05 -17.14 30.85
C THR A 59 -10.00 -17.51 29.37
N ILE A 60 -9.31 -16.71 28.56
CA ILE A 60 -8.82 -17.10 27.24
C ILE A 60 -7.40 -16.56 27.03
N ILE A 61 -6.71 -17.05 26.01
CA ILE A 61 -5.43 -16.52 25.55
C ILE A 61 -5.60 -16.01 24.12
N LEU A 62 -5.48 -14.70 23.92
CA LEU A 62 -5.47 -14.09 22.60
C LEU A 62 -4.03 -14.01 22.07
N ARG A 63 -3.76 -14.53 20.87
CA ARG A 63 -2.42 -14.51 20.28
C ARG A 63 -2.30 -13.47 19.18
N ILE A 64 -1.30 -12.61 19.31
CA ILE A 64 -1.04 -11.46 18.45
C ILE A 64 0.38 -11.53 17.87
N ASP A 65 0.52 -11.23 16.58
CA ASP A 65 1.81 -11.03 15.93
C ASP A 65 2.42 -9.69 16.35
N LYS A 66 3.56 -9.72 17.05
CA LYS A 66 4.21 -8.52 17.60
C LYS A 66 4.69 -7.51 16.55
N ARG A 67 4.79 -7.93 15.30
CA ARG A 67 5.33 -7.09 14.20
C ARG A 67 4.30 -6.10 13.66
N ASN A 68 3.00 -6.41 13.80
CA ASN A 68 1.91 -5.64 13.18
C ASN A 68 0.62 -5.58 14.02
N LEU A 69 0.56 -6.28 15.15
CA LEU A 69 -0.60 -6.40 16.04
C LEU A 69 -1.81 -7.12 15.44
N TYR A 70 -1.63 -7.90 14.38
CA TYR A 70 -2.71 -8.77 13.93
C TYR A 70 -2.99 -9.88 14.93
N VAL A 71 -4.24 -9.95 15.38
CA VAL A 71 -4.78 -11.11 16.08
C VAL A 71 -4.76 -12.30 15.13
N ARG A 72 -4.07 -13.38 15.49
CA ARG A 72 -3.97 -14.60 14.68
C ARG A 72 -4.89 -15.71 15.16
N GLY A 73 -5.20 -15.73 16.44
CA GLY A 73 -6.08 -16.74 17.00
C GLY A 73 -6.27 -16.60 18.49
N TYR A 74 -6.95 -17.57 19.08
CA TYR A 74 -7.14 -17.64 20.52
C TYR A 74 -7.10 -19.10 21.02
N SER A 75 -6.82 -19.28 22.30
CA SER A 75 -7.01 -20.53 23.03
C SER A 75 -7.96 -20.31 24.19
N ARG A 76 -8.67 -21.35 24.61
CA ARG A 76 -9.57 -21.33 25.77
C ARG A 76 -8.80 -21.30 27.09
N ASP A 77 -7.63 -21.90 27.17
CA ASP A 77 -6.78 -21.92 28.37
C ASP A 77 -5.32 -22.27 28.04
N ASP A 78 -4.50 -22.44 29.08
CA ASP A 78 -3.16 -23.00 28.98
C ASP A 78 -3.24 -24.50 28.66
N GLY A 79 -2.88 -24.85 27.44
CA GLY A 79 -2.78 -26.25 27.00
C GLY A 79 -3.92 -26.72 26.10
N ALA A 80 -5.02 -25.97 26.00
CA ALA A 80 -6.02 -26.17 24.95
C ALA A 80 -5.46 -25.86 23.54
N THR A 81 -6.14 -26.42 22.54
CA THR A 81 -5.88 -26.17 21.13
C THR A 81 -6.13 -24.70 20.80
N PHE A 82 -5.18 -24.08 20.09
CA PHE A 82 -5.40 -22.76 19.51
C PHE A 82 -6.34 -22.85 18.31
N TRP A 83 -7.30 -21.95 18.24
CA TRP A 83 -8.10 -21.69 17.06
C TRP A 83 -7.49 -20.52 16.30
N GLU A 84 -7.05 -20.77 15.07
CA GLU A 84 -6.37 -19.79 14.22
C GLU A 84 -7.27 -19.35 13.07
N PHE A 85 -7.23 -18.07 12.70
CA PHE A 85 -7.97 -17.60 11.54
C PHE A 85 -7.54 -18.34 10.25
N LYS A 86 -8.50 -18.61 9.38
CA LYS A 86 -8.32 -19.42 8.16
C LYS A 86 -7.27 -18.87 7.18
N ASP A 87 -7.06 -17.56 7.23
CA ASP A 87 -6.10 -16.83 6.42
C ASP A 87 -4.64 -16.97 6.91
N SER A 88 -4.42 -17.77 7.96
CA SER A 88 -3.10 -18.04 8.53
C SER A 88 -2.90 -19.51 8.89
N SER A 89 -1.65 -19.95 8.86
CA SER A 89 -1.21 -21.26 9.36
C SER A 89 0.17 -21.08 10.02
N LEU A 90 0.19 -20.20 11.02
CA LEU A 90 1.39 -19.76 11.72
C LEU A 90 1.50 -20.37 13.12
N ILE A 91 0.40 -20.79 13.73
CA ILE A 91 0.39 -21.34 15.09
C ILE A 91 0.52 -22.86 15.00
N PRO A 92 1.64 -23.46 15.43
CA PRO A 92 1.82 -24.91 15.34
C PRO A 92 0.75 -25.66 16.15
N GLY A 93 0.11 -26.64 15.52
CA GLY A 93 -0.93 -27.46 16.16
C GLY A 93 -2.27 -26.75 16.36
N SER A 94 -2.48 -25.59 15.74
CA SER A 94 -3.78 -24.92 15.73
C SER A 94 -4.81 -25.67 14.88
N SER A 95 -6.08 -25.44 15.22
CA SER A 95 -7.22 -25.78 14.37
C SER A 95 -7.69 -24.52 13.63
N PRO A 96 -7.98 -24.60 12.33
CA PRO A 96 -8.44 -23.44 11.58
C PRO A 96 -9.90 -23.10 11.92
N LEU A 97 -10.17 -21.81 12.05
CA LEU A 97 -11.51 -21.25 11.98
C LEU A 97 -12.04 -21.35 10.54
N THR A 98 -13.36 -21.28 10.40
CA THR A 98 -14.03 -21.31 9.08
C THR A 98 -13.98 -19.98 8.33
N TYR A 99 -13.54 -18.91 9.01
CA TYR A 99 -13.49 -17.53 8.52
C TYR A 99 -12.09 -16.90 8.68
N THR A 100 -11.84 -15.86 7.90
CA THR A 100 -10.59 -15.09 7.91
C THR A 100 -10.62 -14.01 8.99
N GLY A 101 -9.43 -13.52 9.38
CA GLY A 101 -9.33 -12.36 10.26
C GLY A 101 -9.22 -11.03 9.49
N SER A 102 -9.35 -11.06 8.16
CA SER A 102 -9.53 -9.88 7.32
C SER A 102 -10.94 -9.31 7.53
N TYR A 103 -11.08 -8.02 7.23
CA TYR A 103 -12.37 -7.33 7.18
C TYR A 103 -12.98 -7.26 5.77
N VAL A 104 -12.22 -7.65 4.74
CA VAL A 104 -12.59 -7.39 3.33
C VAL A 104 -12.36 -8.57 2.38
N ASP A 105 -11.57 -9.57 2.79
CA ASP A 105 -11.15 -10.66 1.91
C ASP A 105 -11.60 -12.04 2.42
N GLY A 106 -12.21 -12.81 1.51
CA GLY A 106 -12.79 -14.12 1.76
C GLY A 106 -14.11 -14.08 2.55
N VAL A 107 -14.41 -15.17 3.28
CA VAL A 107 -15.49 -15.20 4.28
C VAL A 107 -14.92 -14.61 5.55
N THR A 108 -15.25 -13.35 5.81
CA THR A 108 -14.62 -12.54 6.85
C THR A 108 -15.26 -12.77 8.22
N LEU A 109 -14.56 -12.37 9.27
CA LEU A 109 -15.13 -12.34 10.62
C LEU A 109 -16.36 -11.43 10.73
N ILE A 110 -16.48 -10.39 9.87
CA ILE A 110 -17.65 -9.48 9.83
C ILE A 110 -18.85 -10.20 9.22
N ASP A 111 -18.64 -10.95 8.14
CA ASP A 111 -19.70 -11.72 7.48
C ASP A 111 -20.29 -12.74 8.44
N VAL A 112 -19.44 -13.46 9.17
CA VAL A 112 -19.87 -14.49 10.13
C VAL A 112 -20.47 -13.89 11.40
N ALA A 113 -19.92 -12.77 11.91
CA ALA A 113 -20.46 -12.10 13.09
C ALA A 113 -21.83 -11.43 12.85
N ASN A 114 -22.21 -11.29 11.58
CA ASN A 114 -23.42 -10.61 11.12
C ASN A 114 -23.55 -9.20 11.73
N VAL A 115 -22.41 -8.51 11.85
CA VAL A 115 -22.30 -7.13 12.33
C VAL A 115 -20.99 -6.53 11.86
N ASN A 116 -21.03 -5.27 11.42
CA ASN A 116 -19.85 -4.54 10.99
C ASN A 116 -19.16 -3.80 12.15
N ARG A 117 -17.98 -3.23 11.86
CA ARG A 117 -17.16 -2.50 12.84
C ARG A 117 -17.84 -1.24 13.43
N GLU A 118 -18.70 -0.58 12.66
CA GLU A 118 -19.42 0.65 13.06
C GLU A 118 -20.64 0.38 13.94
N ASN A 119 -21.14 -0.86 13.94
CA ASN A 119 -22.37 -1.24 14.63
C ASN A 119 -22.15 -2.19 15.81
N VAL A 120 -21.00 -2.83 15.91
CA VAL A 120 -20.67 -3.69 17.06
C VAL A 120 -20.45 -2.85 18.32
N GLN A 121 -21.12 -3.20 19.41
CA GLN A 121 -21.00 -2.50 20.69
C GLN A 121 -19.72 -2.92 21.39
N LEU A 122 -18.92 -1.94 21.83
CA LEU A 122 -17.68 -2.12 22.58
C LEU A 122 -17.84 -1.59 24.00
N GLY A 123 -17.01 -2.05 24.93
CA GLY A 123 -17.05 -1.65 26.34
C GLY A 123 -17.05 -2.85 27.29
N PHE A 124 -17.04 -2.58 28.59
CA PHE A 124 -16.88 -3.55 29.67
C PHE A 124 -17.77 -4.79 29.52
N SER A 125 -19.10 -4.60 29.42
CA SER A 125 -20.06 -5.71 29.33
C SER A 125 -19.87 -6.57 28.07
N ASN A 126 -19.58 -5.93 26.94
CA ASN A 126 -19.34 -6.60 25.66
C ASN A 126 -18.02 -7.38 25.68
N LEU A 127 -16.97 -6.85 26.31
CA LEU A 127 -15.70 -7.54 26.47
C LEU A 127 -15.83 -8.79 27.36
N ARG A 128 -16.53 -8.71 28.49
CA ARG A 128 -16.82 -9.87 29.36
C ARG A 128 -17.59 -10.95 28.61
N THR A 129 -18.60 -10.54 27.85
CA THR A 129 -19.40 -11.46 27.03
C THR A 129 -18.56 -12.11 25.93
N ALA A 130 -17.66 -11.36 25.30
CA ALA A 130 -16.73 -11.89 24.30
C ALA A 130 -15.81 -12.96 24.89
N ILE A 131 -15.21 -12.69 26.06
CA ILE A 131 -14.34 -13.66 26.76
C ILE A 131 -15.12 -14.93 27.11
N ARG A 132 -16.32 -14.78 27.70
CA ARG A 132 -17.19 -15.92 28.02
C ARG A 132 -17.51 -16.76 26.79
N ASN A 133 -17.97 -16.13 25.70
CA ASN A 133 -18.32 -16.84 24.48
C ASN A 133 -17.15 -17.64 23.92
N LEU A 134 -15.95 -17.07 23.91
CA LEU A 134 -14.76 -17.77 23.43
C LEU A 134 -14.33 -18.89 24.39
N ALA A 135 -14.48 -18.70 25.70
CA ALA A 135 -14.12 -19.70 26.72
C ALA A 135 -15.08 -20.90 26.78
N THR A 136 -16.37 -20.70 26.48
CA THR A 136 -17.39 -21.76 26.63
C THR A 136 -17.64 -22.58 25.36
N ASN A 137 -17.36 -22.04 24.18
CA ASN A 137 -17.57 -22.76 22.92
C ASN A 137 -16.38 -23.69 22.62
N GLU A 138 -16.59 -25.00 22.72
CA GLU A 138 -15.53 -25.99 22.52
C GLU A 138 -15.09 -26.08 21.05
N ASP A 139 -16.04 -25.95 20.14
CA ASP A 139 -15.83 -25.90 18.70
C ASP A 139 -16.45 -24.62 18.12
N PRO A 140 -15.64 -23.58 17.84
CA PRO A 140 -16.09 -22.30 17.32
C PRO A 140 -16.54 -22.38 15.86
N ASN A 141 -16.44 -23.52 15.19
CA ASN A 141 -16.94 -23.70 13.83
C ASN A 141 -18.37 -24.28 13.78
N GLN A 142 -18.94 -24.67 14.93
CA GLN A 142 -20.36 -25.04 14.98
C GLN A 142 -21.23 -23.82 14.68
N LYS A 143 -22.35 -24.05 13.98
CA LYS A 143 -23.19 -22.98 13.42
C LYS A 143 -23.60 -21.93 14.46
N ASP A 144 -24.09 -22.35 15.62
CA ASP A 144 -24.56 -21.44 16.67
C ASP A 144 -23.41 -20.77 17.44
N ALA A 145 -22.24 -21.42 17.51
CA ALA A 145 -21.04 -20.90 18.16
C ALA A 145 -20.27 -19.91 17.28
N SER A 146 -20.28 -20.12 15.97
CA SER A 146 -19.44 -19.41 15.00
C SER A 146 -19.74 -17.93 14.94
N GLU A 147 -21.03 -17.55 14.89
CA GLU A 147 -21.45 -16.14 14.92
C GLU A 147 -21.01 -15.45 16.23
N ALA A 148 -21.22 -16.12 17.37
CA ALA A 148 -20.85 -15.58 18.68
C ALA A 148 -19.34 -15.43 18.86
N CYS A 149 -18.55 -16.41 18.39
CA CYS A 149 -17.09 -16.38 18.43
C CYS A 149 -16.52 -15.35 17.45
N ALA A 150 -17.06 -15.23 16.24
CA ALA A 150 -16.65 -14.22 15.27
C ALA A 150 -16.91 -12.80 15.82
N ARG A 151 -18.09 -12.58 16.42
CA ARG A 151 -18.42 -11.31 17.08
C ARG A 151 -17.50 -11.03 18.26
N ALA A 152 -17.17 -12.03 19.07
CA ALA A 152 -16.23 -11.88 20.18
C ALA A 152 -14.83 -11.49 19.69
N LEU A 153 -14.31 -12.15 18.65
CA LEU A 153 -13.02 -11.81 18.04
C LEU A 153 -13.03 -10.42 17.38
N LEU A 154 -14.15 -9.99 16.82
CA LEU A 154 -14.31 -8.61 16.32
C LEU A 154 -14.16 -7.59 17.45
N ILE A 155 -14.83 -7.82 18.58
CA ILE A 155 -14.75 -6.97 19.78
C ILE A 155 -13.31 -6.94 20.28
N LEU A 156 -12.66 -8.09 20.46
CA LEU A 156 -11.28 -8.18 20.94
C LEU A 156 -10.28 -7.50 19.99
N THR A 157 -10.47 -7.63 18.68
CA THR A 157 -9.58 -6.97 17.72
C THR A 157 -9.65 -5.45 17.86
N GLN A 158 -10.85 -4.88 17.96
CA GLN A 158 -11.01 -3.43 18.13
C GLN A 158 -10.57 -2.93 19.51
N MET A 159 -10.94 -3.64 20.57
CA MET A 159 -10.63 -3.23 21.95
C MET A 159 -9.19 -3.52 22.37
N ILE A 160 -8.46 -4.39 21.68
CA ILE A 160 -7.08 -4.73 22.05
C ILE A 160 -6.11 -4.23 20.97
N ALA A 161 -6.18 -4.77 19.75
CA ALA A 161 -5.24 -4.44 18.69
C ALA A 161 -5.41 -2.99 18.21
N GLU A 162 -6.62 -2.58 17.83
CA GLU A 162 -6.84 -1.23 17.30
C GLU A 162 -6.68 -0.15 18.36
N SER A 163 -7.03 -0.45 19.61
CA SER A 163 -6.78 0.45 20.75
C SER A 163 -5.28 0.57 21.04
N THR A 164 -4.51 -0.52 20.92
CA THR A 164 -3.04 -0.44 21.02
C THR A 164 -2.47 0.45 19.92
N ARG A 165 -2.95 0.30 18.67
CA ARG A 165 -2.52 1.09 17.50
C ARG A 165 -2.89 2.58 17.59
N PHE A 166 -4.08 2.90 18.10
CA PHE A 166 -4.62 4.28 18.08
C PHE A 166 -5.04 4.77 19.46
N GLN A 167 -4.49 5.92 19.85
CA GLN A 167 -4.88 6.60 21.08
C GLN A 167 -6.33 7.08 21.01
N LEU A 168 -6.82 7.52 19.84
CA LEU A 168 -8.21 7.96 19.70
C LEU A 168 -9.22 6.84 19.97
N ILE A 169 -8.92 5.61 19.53
CA ILE A 169 -9.77 4.44 19.79
C ILE A 169 -9.73 4.08 21.28
N THR A 170 -8.56 4.15 21.92
CA THR A 170 -8.44 3.97 23.38
C THR A 170 -9.30 4.99 24.13
N SER A 171 -9.17 6.28 23.80
CA SER A 171 -9.93 7.36 24.45
C SER A 171 -11.43 7.18 24.26
N HIS A 172 -11.88 6.75 23.07
CA HIS A 172 -13.29 6.45 22.80
C HIS A 172 -13.83 5.32 23.68
N ILE A 173 -13.08 4.23 23.82
CA ILE A 173 -13.48 3.08 24.65
C ILE A 173 -13.48 3.45 26.13
N VAL A 174 -12.46 4.14 26.62
CA VAL A 174 -12.38 4.59 28.02
C VAL A 174 -13.57 5.49 28.38
N THR A 175 -13.89 6.45 27.50
CA THR A 175 -15.03 7.36 27.69
C THR A 175 -16.37 6.61 27.77
N ASN A 176 -16.51 5.51 27.02
CA ASN A 176 -17.74 4.73 26.92
C ASN A 176 -17.67 3.39 27.65
N TRP A 177 -16.71 3.21 28.56
CA TRP A 177 -16.37 1.89 29.11
C TRP A 177 -17.57 1.15 29.71
N TYR A 178 -18.38 1.83 30.53
CA TYR A 178 -19.56 1.23 31.17
C TYR A 178 -20.86 1.41 30.38
N ASN A 179 -20.95 2.42 29.51
CA ASN A 179 -22.18 2.69 28.74
C ASN A 179 -22.29 1.85 27.47
N SER A 180 -21.16 1.32 27.02
CA SER A 180 -20.97 0.74 25.69
C SER A 180 -21.22 1.72 24.54
N ALA A 181 -20.38 1.64 23.52
CA ALA A 181 -20.57 2.38 22.29
C ALA A 181 -19.90 1.64 21.14
N SER A 182 -20.45 1.77 19.94
CA SER A 182 -19.71 1.41 18.74
C SER A 182 -18.69 2.50 18.39
N LEU A 183 -17.71 2.17 17.55
CA LEU A 183 -16.81 3.17 17.00
C LEU A 183 -17.55 4.04 15.99
N THR A 184 -17.17 5.32 15.90
CA THR A 184 -17.64 6.17 14.80
C THR A 184 -17.06 5.68 13.47
N TRP A 185 -17.73 6.01 12.36
CA TRP A 185 -17.24 5.70 11.01
C TRP A 185 -15.80 6.20 10.80
N GLN A 186 -15.46 7.39 11.31
CA GLN A 186 -14.11 7.95 11.23
C GLN A 186 -13.07 7.08 11.94
N LEU A 187 -13.37 6.56 13.13
CA LEU A 187 -12.46 5.70 13.88
C LEU A 187 -12.30 4.33 13.19
N VAL A 188 -13.38 3.77 12.63
CA VAL A 188 -13.32 2.52 11.85
C VAL A 188 -12.47 2.68 10.60
N GLU A 189 -12.64 3.80 9.91
CA GLU A 189 -11.85 4.10 8.72
C GLU A 189 -10.38 4.37 9.03
N LEU A 190 -10.07 5.03 10.15
CA LEU A 190 -8.71 5.31 10.60
C LEU A 190 -7.88 4.02 10.80
N GLN A 191 -8.52 2.90 11.18
CA GLN A 191 -7.85 1.60 11.35
C GLN A 191 -7.08 1.17 10.09
N GLN A 192 -7.57 1.52 8.90
CA GLN A 192 -6.92 1.20 7.63
C GLN A 192 -5.66 2.04 7.37
N GLY A 193 -5.52 3.18 8.05
CA GLY A 193 -4.41 4.12 7.88
C GLY A 193 -3.22 3.86 8.79
N PHE A 194 -3.18 2.72 9.49
CA PHE A 194 -2.14 2.45 10.49
C PHE A 194 -0.74 2.48 9.89
N ASP A 195 -0.51 1.79 8.76
CA ASP A 195 0.77 1.79 8.05
C ASP A 195 1.09 3.19 7.51
N ASP A 196 0.14 3.80 6.80
CA ASP A 196 0.28 5.08 6.14
C ASP A 196 0.67 6.22 7.10
N PHE A 197 -0.01 6.32 8.24
CA PHE A 197 0.33 7.30 9.28
C PHE A 197 1.61 6.92 10.01
N SER A 198 1.87 5.64 10.30
CA SER A 198 3.14 5.21 10.89
C SER A 198 4.33 5.59 10.03
N SER A 199 4.17 5.43 8.71
CA SER A 199 5.11 5.81 7.69
C SER A 199 5.29 7.32 7.65
N ALA A 200 4.20 8.10 7.52
CA ALA A 200 4.28 9.56 7.48
C ALA A 200 4.96 10.16 8.72
N VAL A 201 4.66 9.66 9.91
CA VAL A 201 5.29 10.10 11.17
C VAL A 201 6.79 9.82 11.14
N GLN A 202 7.21 8.59 10.83
CA GLN A 202 8.64 8.26 10.81
C GLN A 202 9.41 9.00 9.71
N ARG A 203 8.78 9.34 8.58
CA ARG A 203 9.40 10.19 7.54
C ARG A 203 9.66 11.62 8.01
N ALA A 204 8.91 12.09 9.01
CA ALA A 204 9.10 13.41 9.60
C ALA A 204 10.23 13.45 10.65
N ASP A 205 10.95 12.34 10.89
CA ASP A 205 12.11 12.22 11.81
C ASP A 205 13.30 13.05 11.30
N LEU A 206 13.16 14.36 11.35
CA LEU A 206 14.21 15.33 11.05
C LEU A 206 14.82 15.84 12.37
N PRO A 207 16.09 16.30 12.36
CA PRO A 207 16.78 16.76 13.57
C PRO A 207 16.08 17.90 14.34
N TYR A 208 15.15 18.62 13.71
CA TYR A 208 14.49 19.81 14.27
C TYR A 208 12.96 19.81 14.11
N TRP A 209 12.31 18.66 14.34
CA TRP A 209 10.85 18.58 14.29
C TRP A 209 10.18 19.31 15.47
N THR A 210 8.92 19.70 15.27
CA THR A 210 8.02 20.26 16.29
C THR A 210 6.63 19.63 16.13
N ASN A 211 5.73 19.85 17.09
CA ASN A 211 4.33 19.41 16.97
C ASN A 211 3.61 20.00 15.73
N ASN A 212 4.13 21.09 15.15
CA ASN A 212 3.57 21.71 13.95
C ASN A 212 4.27 21.27 12.65
N THR A 213 5.29 20.40 12.73
CA THR A 213 5.95 19.85 11.54
C THR A 213 4.93 19.10 10.69
N PRO A 214 4.75 19.47 9.40
CA PRO A 214 3.83 18.77 8.51
C PRO A 214 4.25 17.32 8.27
N LEU A 215 3.27 16.44 8.13
CA LEU A 215 3.48 15.05 7.73
C LEU A 215 3.73 14.97 6.22
N PRO A 216 4.85 14.38 5.78
CA PRO A 216 5.17 14.26 4.35
C PRO A 216 4.26 13.23 3.66
N ASN A 217 3.90 13.52 2.40
CA ASN A 217 3.12 12.65 1.51
C ASN A 217 1.76 12.23 2.07
N VAL A 218 1.16 13.10 2.90
CA VAL A 218 -0.24 13.03 3.32
C VAL A 218 -1.04 13.97 2.40
N PRO A 219 -2.10 13.49 1.71
CA PRO A 219 -2.86 14.30 0.76
C PRO A 219 -3.58 15.45 1.46
N TYR A 220 -3.69 16.63 0.82
CA TYR A 220 -4.44 17.79 1.33
C TYR A 220 -5.72 18.06 0.52
N PRO A 221 -6.93 18.07 1.12
CA PRO A 221 -7.28 17.68 2.49
C PRO A 221 -7.36 16.14 2.68
N ASN A 222 -7.32 15.69 3.94
CA ASN A 222 -7.41 14.32 4.40
C ASN A 222 -8.50 14.33 5.45
N ARG A 223 -9.40 13.37 5.35
CA ARG A 223 -10.67 13.35 6.09
C ARG A 223 -10.53 13.17 7.61
N PHE A 224 -9.31 12.96 8.12
CA PHE A 224 -9.04 12.77 9.54
C PHE A 224 -8.46 14.03 10.20
N ASP A 225 -8.18 15.08 9.43
CA ASP A 225 -7.56 16.32 9.88
C ASP A 225 -6.22 16.13 10.64
N ILE A 226 -5.48 15.08 10.28
CA ILE A 226 -4.15 14.78 10.81
C ILE A 226 -3.11 15.25 9.79
N TRP A 227 -2.49 16.38 10.08
CA TRP A 227 -1.58 17.11 9.19
C TRP A 227 -0.18 17.22 9.72
N THR A 228 -0.03 17.21 11.04
CA THR A 228 1.24 17.46 11.70
C THR A 228 1.65 16.30 12.60
N VAL A 229 2.94 16.26 12.93
CA VAL A 229 3.48 15.30 13.89
C VAL A 229 2.73 15.37 15.22
N GLY A 230 2.41 16.57 15.73
CA GLY A 230 1.67 16.72 16.99
C GLY A 230 0.26 16.14 16.95
N GLN A 231 -0.45 16.30 15.82
CA GLN A 231 -1.76 15.68 15.63
C GLN A 231 -1.65 14.16 15.51
N ALA A 232 -0.61 13.64 14.87
CA ALA A 232 -0.36 12.21 14.78
C ALA A 232 0.00 11.59 16.14
N ILE A 233 0.79 12.27 16.97
CA ILE A 233 1.08 11.85 18.36
C ILE A 233 -0.21 11.75 19.18
N ALA A 234 -1.14 12.70 19.01
CA ALA A 234 -2.43 12.64 19.68
C ALA A 234 -3.34 11.52 19.14
N ALA A 235 -3.12 11.09 17.88
CA ALA A 235 -3.94 10.10 17.20
C ALA A 235 -3.49 8.65 17.42
N LEU A 236 -2.18 8.42 17.33
CA LEU A 236 -1.54 7.11 17.30
C LEU A 236 -1.07 6.68 18.69
N GLY A 237 -1.16 5.39 18.97
CA GLY A 237 -0.71 4.78 20.23
C GLY A 237 0.67 4.13 20.12
N ILE A 238 0.98 3.55 18.97
CA ILE A 238 2.25 2.92 18.61
C ILE A 238 2.39 2.98 17.10
N LEU A 239 3.60 2.88 16.55
CA LEU A 239 3.84 2.92 15.11
C LEU A 239 4.25 1.56 14.57
N LEU A 240 3.83 1.24 13.35
CA LEU A 240 4.44 0.17 12.57
C LEU A 240 5.86 0.58 12.15
N TYR A 241 6.82 -0.33 12.22
CA TYR A 241 8.19 -0.05 11.78
C TYR A 241 8.26 0.24 10.27
N VAL A 242 8.93 1.34 9.90
CA VAL A 242 9.18 1.70 8.50
C VAL A 242 10.67 1.55 8.18
N PRO A 243 11.03 0.81 7.12
CA PRO A 243 12.42 0.65 6.72
C PRO A 243 13.10 1.99 6.38
N ARG A 244 14.36 2.11 6.81
CA ARG A 244 15.22 3.26 6.49
C ARG A 244 16.29 2.81 5.51
N THR A 245 16.54 3.62 4.49
CA THR A 245 17.69 3.47 3.59
C THR A 245 18.68 4.59 3.87
N SER A 246 19.92 4.24 4.22
CA SER A 246 21.00 5.21 4.35
C SER A 246 21.94 5.09 3.15
N ASN A 247 22.11 6.19 2.43
CA ASN A 247 23.11 6.27 1.38
C ASN A 247 24.48 6.51 2.02
N ARG A 248 25.10 5.44 2.55
CA ARG A 248 26.54 5.44 2.72
C ARG A 248 27.17 5.52 1.33
N MET A 249 27.52 6.72 0.88
CA MET A 249 28.56 6.87 -0.14
C MET A 249 29.76 6.07 0.38
N LYS A 250 30.05 4.92 -0.24
CA LYS A 250 31.34 4.25 -0.06
C LYS A 250 32.40 5.25 -0.48
N ARG A 251 32.99 5.98 0.48
CA ARG A 251 34.27 6.64 0.23
C ARG A 251 35.22 5.53 -0.18
N GLN A 252 35.71 5.65 -1.41
CA GLN A 252 36.85 4.90 -1.89
C GLN A 252 37.95 5.07 -0.84
N THR A 253 38.29 3.97 -0.17
CA THR A 253 39.33 3.95 0.85
C THR A 253 40.66 4.16 0.15
N ASP A 254 41.08 5.42 0.03
CA ASP A 254 42.49 5.70 -0.08
C ASP A 254 43.11 5.36 1.27
N VAL A 255 44.03 4.41 1.19
CA VAL A 255 44.85 3.92 2.27
C VAL A 255 45.69 5.09 2.76
N ASP A 256 45.46 5.53 3.99
CA ASP A 256 46.56 5.86 4.88
C ASP A 256 46.14 5.74 6.34
N ALA A 257 46.75 4.76 6.99
CA ALA A 257 46.63 4.50 8.40
C ALA A 257 47.42 5.55 9.18
N SER A 258 46.74 6.36 9.99
CA SER A 258 47.12 6.62 11.38
C SER A 258 46.24 7.72 12.01
N ASN A 259 45.82 7.45 13.25
CA ASN A 259 45.28 8.40 14.23
C ASN A 259 43.98 9.14 13.90
N ALA A 260 42.84 8.56 14.30
CA ALA A 260 41.77 9.34 14.93
C ALA A 260 40.86 8.43 15.76
N ARG A 261 40.89 8.60 17.09
CA ARG A 261 39.70 8.36 17.92
C ARG A 261 38.71 9.47 17.56
N ASN A 262 37.77 9.19 16.66
CA ASN A 262 36.60 10.03 16.47
C ASN A 262 35.36 9.19 16.79
N THR A 263 34.62 9.66 17.78
CA THR A 263 33.22 9.34 18.02
C THR A 263 32.45 9.64 16.73
N ASP A 264 32.00 8.59 16.06
CA ASP A 264 31.15 8.65 14.87
C ASP A 264 29.74 9.12 15.28
N THR A 265 29.58 10.43 15.49
CA THR A 265 28.29 11.12 15.31
C THR A 265 28.29 11.73 13.92
N ALA A 266 28.38 10.88 12.88
CA ALA A 266 27.96 11.27 11.56
C ALA A 266 26.42 11.31 11.58
N THR A 267 25.84 12.50 11.65
CA THR A 267 24.42 12.68 11.35
C THR A 267 24.20 12.17 9.94
N ASP A 268 23.39 11.13 9.81
CA ASP A 268 23.05 10.48 8.55
C ASP A 268 22.12 11.46 7.79
N THR A 269 22.70 12.46 7.11
CA THR A 269 21.94 13.59 6.52
C THR A 269 21.11 13.18 5.30
N ASN A 270 21.27 11.95 4.82
CA ASN A 270 20.58 11.40 3.64
C ASN A 270 19.89 10.07 3.96
N VAL A 271 19.12 10.02 5.06
CA VAL A 271 18.22 8.89 5.33
C VAL A 271 16.93 9.11 4.54
N SER A 272 16.65 8.19 3.61
CA SER A 272 15.36 8.14 2.93
C SER A 272 14.50 7.04 3.55
N TYR A 273 13.27 7.40 3.87
CA TYR A 273 12.26 6.49 4.35
C TYR A 273 11.39 6.07 3.17
N VAL A 274 11.58 4.81 2.79
CA VAL A 274 10.85 4.18 1.70
C VAL A 274 9.44 3.81 2.13
N ARG A 275 8.52 3.72 1.16
CA ARG A 275 7.13 3.32 1.38
C ARG A 275 6.82 2.03 0.65
N THR A 276 5.77 1.36 1.11
CA THR A 276 5.10 0.34 0.33
C THR A 276 4.16 1.03 -0.67
N LEU A 277 4.43 0.90 -1.98
CA LEU A 277 3.68 1.57 -3.05
C LEU A 277 3.16 0.55 -4.08
N VAL A 278 2.05 0.89 -4.72
CA VAL A 278 1.44 0.07 -5.78
C VAL A 278 1.79 0.65 -7.16
N SER A 279 2.30 -0.21 -8.04
CA SER A 279 2.49 0.09 -9.46
C SER A 279 1.42 -0.64 -10.26
N ILE A 280 0.51 0.10 -10.91
CA ILE A 280 -0.35 -0.47 -11.96
C ILE A 280 0.43 -0.39 -13.26
N GLU A 281 0.78 -1.56 -13.78
CA GLU A 281 1.77 -1.68 -14.84
C GLU A 281 1.11 -1.67 -16.21
N TYR A 282 0.04 -2.47 -16.38
CA TYR A 282 -0.71 -2.53 -17.62
C TYR A 282 -2.12 -3.10 -17.40
N VAL A 283 -2.99 -2.85 -18.37
CA VAL A 283 -4.28 -3.53 -18.54
C VAL A 283 -4.29 -4.08 -19.97
N ARG A 284 -4.23 -5.40 -20.11
CA ARG A 284 -4.18 -6.08 -21.41
C ARG A 284 -5.53 -6.67 -21.76
N VAL A 285 -6.04 -6.35 -22.95
CA VAL A 285 -7.23 -6.97 -23.51
C VAL A 285 -6.90 -8.41 -23.88
N ASN A 286 -7.62 -9.39 -23.32
CA ASN A 286 -7.46 -10.79 -23.72
C ASN A 286 -8.54 -11.19 -24.73
N ASN A 287 -9.78 -10.73 -24.49
CA ASN A 287 -10.92 -10.85 -25.38
C ASN A 287 -11.79 -9.61 -25.23
N ILE A 288 -12.14 -8.99 -26.35
CA ILE A 288 -13.11 -7.92 -26.46
C ILE A 288 -14.19 -8.50 -27.38
N ASP A 289 -15.20 -9.15 -26.77
CA ASP A 289 -16.43 -9.69 -27.42
C ASP A 289 -16.29 -10.53 -28.72
N GLY A 290 -15.08 -10.94 -29.09
CA GLY A 290 -14.77 -11.65 -30.33
C GLY A 290 -14.25 -10.74 -31.46
N GLU A 291 -14.04 -9.45 -31.20
CA GLU A 291 -13.54 -8.45 -32.14
C GLU A 291 -12.01 -8.28 -32.11
N ASP A 292 -11.47 -7.78 -33.23
CA ASP A 292 -10.06 -7.43 -33.40
C ASP A 292 -9.86 -6.39 -34.53
N PRO A 293 -9.73 -5.09 -34.21
CA PRO A 293 -9.85 -4.48 -32.87
C PRO A 293 -11.33 -4.35 -32.43
N GLY A 294 -11.56 -4.24 -31.12
CA GLY A 294 -12.80 -3.69 -30.55
C GLY A 294 -12.55 -2.28 -29.96
N ASP A 295 -13.61 -1.59 -29.56
CA ASP A 295 -13.65 -0.19 -29.12
C ASP A 295 -13.75 -0.07 -27.58
N LEU A 296 -12.61 -0.23 -26.91
CA LEU A 296 -12.49 -0.28 -25.45
C LEU A 296 -12.75 1.08 -24.78
N TYR A 297 -13.65 1.11 -23.80
CA TYR A 297 -13.84 2.24 -22.89
C TYR A 297 -14.17 1.79 -21.45
N GLY A 298 -14.34 2.75 -20.54
CA GLY A 298 -14.73 2.52 -19.15
C GLY A 298 -13.68 3.01 -18.17
N THR A 299 -13.53 2.33 -17.04
CA THR A 299 -12.67 2.76 -15.95
C THR A 299 -11.85 1.64 -15.31
N VAL A 300 -10.63 1.99 -14.91
CA VAL A 300 -9.83 1.26 -13.93
C VAL A 300 -9.43 2.24 -12.84
N LYS A 301 -9.90 1.98 -11.62
CA LYS A 301 -9.69 2.86 -10.46
C LYS A 301 -9.13 2.06 -9.29
N VAL A 302 -8.23 2.66 -8.52
CA VAL A 302 -7.65 2.04 -7.33
C VAL A 302 -8.09 2.82 -6.10
N LYS A 303 -8.74 2.17 -5.14
CA LYS A 303 -9.10 2.77 -3.86
C LYS A 303 -8.12 2.29 -2.79
N ASP A 304 -7.33 3.19 -2.24
CA ASP A 304 -6.48 2.95 -1.06
C ASP A 304 -7.05 3.69 0.17
N PHE A 305 -6.25 3.82 1.22
CA PHE A 305 -6.64 4.57 2.42
C PHE A 305 -6.84 6.06 2.16
N TRP A 306 -6.02 6.64 1.28
CA TRP A 306 -5.97 8.07 1.02
C TRP A 306 -7.08 8.54 0.09
N GLY A 307 -7.50 7.69 -0.84
CA GLY A 307 -8.61 8.03 -1.72
C GLY A 307 -8.77 7.11 -2.91
N LEU A 308 -9.41 7.66 -3.94
CA LEU A 308 -9.66 6.99 -5.21
C LEU A 308 -8.69 7.55 -6.26
N HIS A 309 -7.91 6.66 -6.86
CA HIS A 309 -6.94 6.96 -7.89
C HIS A 309 -7.48 6.47 -9.23
N THR A 310 -7.55 7.36 -10.22
CA THR A 310 -7.93 6.98 -11.59
C THR A 310 -6.70 6.54 -12.36
N VAL A 311 -6.72 5.35 -12.94
CA VAL A 311 -5.62 4.79 -13.74
C VAL A 311 -5.97 4.80 -15.23
N TYR A 312 -7.23 4.51 -15.53
CA TYR A 312 -7.83 4.57 -16.86
C TYR A 312 -9.26 5.09 -16.70
N ASP A 313 -9.66 6.04 -17.54
CA ASP A 313 -11.02 6.60 -17.56
C ASP A 313 -11.29 7.14 -18.97
N ARG A 314 -12.15 6.45 -19.70
CA ARG A 314 -12.60 6.82 -21.04
C ARG A 314 -14.10 6.65 -21.12
N SER A 315 -14.78 7.67 -21.62
CA SER A 315 -16.21 7.59 -21.94
C SER A 315 -16.45 6.79 -23.21
N SER A 316 -17.68 6.31 -23.43
CA SER A 316 -18.06 5.65 -24.69
C SER A 316 -17.93 6.53 -25.92
N SER A 317 -17.82 7.86 -25.80
CA SER A 317 -17.53 8.75 -26.94
C SER A 317 -16.03 8.99 -27.19
N ASP A 318 -15.16 8.47 -26.33
CA ASP A 318 -13.69 8.58 -26.40
C ASP A 318 -13.07 7.20 -26.15
N TYR A 319 -13.66 6.17 -26.76
CA TYR A 319 -13.11 4.82 -26.73
C TYR A 319 -11.74 4.77 -27.43
N GLU A 320 -10.99 3.69 -27.21
CA GLU A 320 -9.78 3.40 -27.97
C GLU A 320 -9.85 2.02 -28.61
N SER A 321 -9.52 1.94 -29.90
CA SER A 321 -9.55 0.66 -30.61
C SER A 321 -8.38 -0.23 -30.17
N LYS A 322 -8.68 -1.39 -29.57
CA LYS A 322 -7.72 -2.37 -29.04
C LYS A 322 -8.18 -3.78 -29.37
N GLY A 323 -7.28 -4.58 -29.95
CA GLY A 323 -7.49 -6.01 -30.15
C GLY A 323 -6.93 -6.87 -29.00
N PRO A 324 -7.16 -8.19 -29.03
CA PRO A 324 -6.50 -9.15 -28.15
C PRO A 324 -4.97 -8.99 -28.13
N GLY A 325 -4.39 -8.92 -26.93
CA GLY A 325 -2.97 -8.63 -26.71
C GLY A 325 -2.63 -7.13 -26.64
N GLY A 326 -3.56 -6.26 -27.07
CA GLY A 326 -3.45 -4.82 -26.94
C GLY A 326 -3.52 -4.34 -25.48
N PHE A 327 -2.86 -3.23 -25.19
CA PHE A 327 -2.82 -2.61 -23.86
C PHE A 327 -3.64 -1.31 -23.85
N ALA A 328 -4.47 -1.15 -22.82
CA ALA A 328 -5.19 0.10 -22.59
C ALA A 328 -4.19 1.23 -22.29
N THR A 329 -4.46 2.42 -22.80
CA THR A 329 -3.60 3.59 -22.62
C THR A 329 -3.83 4.18 -21.23
N LEU A 330 -3.01 3.78 -20.26
CA LEU A 330 -3.13 4.25 -18.87
C LEU A 330 -2.75 5.72 -18.76
N THR A 331 -3.61 6.51 -18.12
CA THR A 331 -3.45 7.96 -17.94
C THR A 331 -3.09 8.37 -16.51
N GLY A 332 -3.07 7.41 -15.59
CA GLY A 332 -2.75 7.65 -14.20
C GLY A 332 -1.96 6.53 -13.54
N PRO A 333 -1.84 6.57 -12.20
CA PRO A 333 -2.47 7.55 -11.30
C PRO A 333 -1.81 8.93 -11.35
N SER A 334 -2.49 9.97 -10.86
CA SER A 334 -1.93 11.33 -10.72
C SER A 334 -1.11 11.53 -9.44
N THR A 335 -1.21 10.58 -8.51
CA THR A 335 -0.48 10.53 -7.23
C THR A 335 -0.10 9.09 -6.91
N ALA A 336 0.87 8.89 -6.02
CA ALA A 336 1.25 7.55 -5.58
C ALA A 336 0.07 6.81 -4.94
N ILE A 337 -0.05 5.52 -5.23
CA ILE A 337 -1.01 4.63 -4.57
C ILE A 337 -0.30 3.95 -3.39
N SER A 338 -0.88 4.04 -2.20
CA SER A 338 -0.37 3.35 -1.01
C SER A 338 -0.59 1.84 -1.13
N GLY A 339 0.47 1.06 -0.89
CA GLY A 339 0.41 -0.39 -0.77
C GLY A 339 0.55 -0.91 0.66
N GLY A 340 0.65 -0.01 1.65
CA GLY A 340 0.83 -0.37 3.05
C GLY A 340 -0.44 -0.92 3.71
N GLY A 341 -1.59 -0.41 3.26
CA GLY A 341 -2.91 -0.86 3.70
C GLY A 341 -3.62 -1.74 2.68
N VAL A 342 -4.88 -2.08 2.98
CA VAL A 342 -5.79 -2.69 2.01
C VAL A 342 -6.04 -1.70 0.87
N PHE A 343 -5.97 -2.17 -0.36
CA PHE A 343 -6.44 -1.44 -1.53
C PHE A 343 -7.27 -2.33 -2.46
N VAL A 344 -8.10 -1.71 -3.28
CA VAL A 344 -8.96 -2.40 -4.25
C VAL A 344 -8.78 -1.78 -5.62
N ILE A 345 -8.39 -2.60 -6.60
CA ILE A 345 -8.41 -2.24 -8.03
C ILE A 345 -9.80 -2.61 -8.56
N ASN A 346 -10.61 -1.61 -8.87
CA ASN A 346 -11.90 -1.76 -9.51
C ASN A 346 -11.74 -1.63 -11.03
N VAL A 347 -12.27 -2.62 -11.75
CA VAL A 347 -12.26 -2.68 -13.21
C VAL A 347 -13.71 -2.69 -13.69
N SER A 348 -14.04 -1.77 -14.59
CA SER A 348 -15.33 -1.67 -15.27
C SER A 348 -15.09 -1.24 -16.70
N LEU A 349 -14.93 -2.20 -17.60
CA LEU A 349 -14.55 -1.99 -19.00
C LEU A 349 -15.60 -2.57 -19.93
N TRP A 350 -15.81 -1.85 -21.02
CA TRP A 350 -16.86 -2.07 -22.00
C TRP A 350 -16.29 -1.92 -23.40
N ASP A 351 -16.98 -2.54 -24.34
CA ASP A 351 -16.79 -2.36 -25.77
C ASP A 351 -17.93 -1.49 -26.31
N HIS A 352 -17.60 -0.50 -27.13
CA HIS A 352 -18.59 0.41 -27.70
C HIS A 352 -19.11 -0.08 -29.04
N ASP A 353 -20.43 -0.16 -29.13
CA ASP A 353 -21.12 -0.62 -30.33
C ASP A 353 -21.96 0.50 -30.96
N SER A 354 -21.72 0.77 -32.25
CA SER A 354 -22.50 1.79 -32.97
C SER A 354 -23.90 1.33 -33.38
N LEU A 355 -24.10 0.02 -33.52
CA LEU A 355 -25.33 -0.59 -34.04
C LEU A 355 -26.03 -1.53 -33.04
N SER A 356 -25.38 -1.84 -31.92
CA SER A 356 -25.87 -2.65 -30.81
C SER A 356 -25.72 -1.88 -29.48
N PRO A 357 -26.27 -2.40 -28.37
CA PRO A 357 -25.86 -1.96 -27.04
C PRO A 357 -24.41 -2.36 -26.75
N ASP A 358 -23.67 -1.46 -26.11
CA ASP A 358 -22.31 -1.71 -25.62
C ASP A 358 -22.19 -2.98 -24.77
N ASP A 359 -21.07 -3.69 -24.94
CA ASP A 359 -20.84 -5.01 -24.35
C ASP A 359 -19.91 -4.98 -23.15
N GLU A 360 -20.27 -5.70 -22.08
CA GLU A 360 -19.47 -5.75 -20.85
C GLU A 360 -18.24 -6.65 -21.06
N ILE A 361 -17.05 -6.04 -21.05
CA ILE A 361 -15.77 -6.72 -21.28
C ILE A 361 -15.15 -7.20 -19.97
N ALA A 362 -15.14 -6.37 -18.92
CA ALA A 362 -14.61 -6.78 -17.63
C ALA A 362 -15.25 -6.00 -16.49
N GLN A 363 -15.79 -6.72 -15.49
CA GLN A 363 -16.39 -6.11 -14.31
C GLN A 363 -15.96 -6.87 -13.05
N GLY A 364 -15.16 -6.22 -12.19
CA GLY A 364 -14.72 -6.86 -10.95
C GLY A 364 -13.74 -6.07 -10.11
N ASN A 365 -13.39 -6.67 -8.97
CA ASN A 365 -12.45 -6.11 -8.01
C ASN A 365 -11.27 -7.06 -7.81
N ILE A 366 -10.06 -6.51 -7.77
CA ILE A 366 -8.87 -7.18 -7.26
C ILE A 366 -8.55 -6.56 -5.90
N VAL A 367 -8.58 -7.37 -4.85
CA VAL A 367 -8.34 -6.93 -3.47
C VAL A 367 -6.92 -7.31 -3.06
N TRP A 368 -6.21 -6.36 -2.46
CA TRP A 368 -4.95 -6.61 -1.77
C TRP A 368 -5.15 -6.52 -0.26
N GLU A 369 -4.72 -7.55 0.48
CA GLU A 369 -4.87 -7.64 1.92
C GLU A 369 -3.50 -7.91 2.59
N PRO A 370 -2.84 -6.86 3.15
CA PRO A 370 -1.54 -7.00 3.79
C PRO A 370 -1.50 -8.04 4.92
N ARG A 371 -2.64 -8.32 5.57
CA ARG A 371 -2.73 -9.37 6.61
C ARG A 371 -2.31 -10.75 6.10
N ASN A 372 -2.63 -11.05 4.85
CA ASN A 372 -2.33 -12.30 4.17
C ASN A 372 -0.92 -12.26 3.58
N GLU A 373 -0.55 -11.11 3.01
CA GLU A 373 0.68 -10.96 2.23
C GLU A 373 1.93 -10.78 3.10
N ASN A 374 1.81 -10.16 4.27
CA ASN A 374 2.93 -9.95 5.21
C ASN A 374 3.40 -11.24 5.91
N LEU A 375 2.72 -12.37 5.68
CA LEU A 375 3.11 -13.67 6.23
C LEU A 375 4.40 -14.20 5.61
N THR A 376 4.46 -14.17 4.28
CA THR A 376 5.57 -14.74 3.49
C THR A 376 6.31 -13.68 2.70
N PHE A 377 5.71 -12.51 2.51
CA PHE A 377 6.11 -11.50 1.55
C PHE A 377 6.21 -12.01 0.10
N ALA A 378 5.64 -13.19 -0.20
CA ALA A 378 5.87 -13.87 -1.46
C ALA A 378 5.33 -13.11 -2.66
N ASN A 379 4.31 -12.27 -2.48
CA ASN A 379 3.68 -11.49 -3.54
C ASN A 379 4.14 -10.02 -3.60
N TYR A 380 5.04 -9.60 -2.73
CA TYR A 380 5.67 -8.29 -2.83
C TYR A 380 6.86 -8.31 -3.79
N ASP A 381 7.24 -7.13 -4.27
CA ASP A 381 8.45 -6.87 -5.08
C ASP A 381 8.54 -7.74 -6.35
N LYS A 382 7.39 -8.12 -6.91
CA LYS A 382 7.26 -8.85 -8.17
C LYS A 382 5.95 -8.47 -8.87
N ARG A 383 5.90 -8.68 -10.18
CA ARG A 383 4.67 -8.55 -10.96
C ARG A 383 3.66 -9.63 -10.60
N LEU A 384 2.43 -9.21 -10.39
CA LEU A 384 1.24 -10.03 -10.26
C LEU A 384 0.33 -9.78 -11.46
N GLU A 385 -0.33 -10.84 -11.91
CA GLU A 385 -1.30 -10.77 -12.99
C GLU A 385 -2.61 -11.37 -12.52
N LYS A 386 -3.72 -10.64 -12.76
CA LYS A 386 -5.07 -11.09 -12.44
C LYS A 386 -5.98 -10.87 -13.63
N VAL A 387 -6.69 -11.93 -14.01
CA VAL A 387 -7.73 -11.85 -15.04
C VAL A 387 -9.02 -11.37 -14.39
N VAL A 388 -9.65 -10.38 -15.01
CA VAL A 388 -10.99 -9.89 -14.65
C VAL A 388 -11.93 -10.21 -15.81
N TYR A 389 -12.99 -10.96 -15.50
CA TYR A 389 -13.96 -11.43 -16.47
C TYR A 389 -15.16 -10.48 -16.56
N GLY A 390 -15.69 -10.32 -17.76
CA GLY A 390 -17.01 -9.76 -18.03
C GLY A 390 -17.88 -10.80 -18.73
N LYS A 391 -19.09 -10.40 -19.11
CA LYS A 391 -20.02 -11.28 -19.84
C LYS A 391 -19.49 -11.67 -21.23
N ASN A 392 -18.90 -10.71 -21.94
CA ASN A 392 -18.49 -10.88 -23.34
C ASN A 392 -16.96 -10.86 -23.51
N GLY A 393 -16.20 -10.48 -22.48
CA GLY A 393 -14.76 -10.34 -22.58
C GLY A 393 -14.01 -10.70 -21.32
N ASN A 394 -12.71 -10.40 -21.34
CA ASN A 394 -11.89 -10.32 -20.14
C ASN A 394 -10.59 -9.57 -20.40
N VAL A 395 -10.04 -9.01 -19.33
CA VAL A 395 -8.74 -8.32 -19.34
C VAL A 395 -7.79 -8.93 -18.31
N THR A 396 -6.50 -8.76 -18.52
CA THR A 396 -5.46 -9.03 -17.51
C THR A 396 -4.96 -7.71 -16.94
N VAL A 397 -5.02 -7.54 -15.63
CA VAL A 397 -4.39 -6.42 -14.92
C VAL A 397 -3.03 -6.88 -14.38
N GLY A 398 -1.97 -6.24 -14.84
CA GLY A 398 -0.61 -6.38 -14.31
C GLY A 398 -0.33 -5.31 -13.25
N TYR A 399 0.07 -5.73 -12.06
CA TYR A 399 0.41 -4.80 -10.98
C TYR A 399 1.49 -5.37 -10.05
N SER A 400 2.16 -4.49 -9.31
CA SER A 400 3.16 -4.86 -8.30
C SER A 400 2.92 -4.07 -7.01
N VAL A 401 3.20 -4.69 -5.87
CA VAL A 401 3.28 -4.01 -4.57
C VAL A 401 4.73 -4.02 -4.12
N VAL A 402 5.37 -2.85 -4.14
CA VAL A 402 6.81 -2.69 -3.89
C VAL A 402 6.99 -2.19 -2.47
N ARG A 403 7.65 -2.98 -1.60
CA ARG A 403 7.77 -2.68 -0.15
C ARG A 403 8.67 -1.49 0.16
N GLN A 404 9.65 -1.28 -0.69
CA GLN A 404 10.66 -0.25 -0.52
C GLN A 404 10.75 0.54 -1.81
N ALA A 405 9.94 1.59 -1.91
CA ALA A 405 9.92 2.46 -3.06
C ALA A 405 9.74 3.93 -2.68
N LEU A 406 10.06 4.79 -3.64
CA LEU A 406 9.73 6.21 -3.64
C LEU A 406 8.67 6.49 -4.70
N ASN A 407 7.85 7.50 -4.45
CA ASN A 407 6.98 8.06 -5.47
C ASN A 407 7.84 8.84 -6.45
N ALA A 408 7.74 8.59 -7.75
CA ALA A 408 8.55 9.28 -8.76
C ALA A 408 7.68 9.98 -9.79
N THR A 409 7.88 11.29 -9.95
CA THR A 409 7.24 12.11 -10.99
C THR A 409 8.24 12.38 -12.10
N ILE A 410 7.88 12.02 -13.33
CA ILE A 410 8.72 12.13 -14.52
C ILE A 410 8.25 13.31 -15.37
N GLU A 411 9.20 14.15 -15.78
CA GLU A 411 9.03 15.18 -16.79
C GLU A 411 10.04 14.97 -17.90
N VAL A 412 9.62 15.14 -19.15
CA VAL A 412 10.50 15.11 -20.32
C VAL A 412 10.34 16.40 -21.09
N LEU A 413 11.40 17.20 -21.16
CA LEU A 413 11.48 18.43 -21.92
C LEU A 413 12.13 18.17 -23.27
N LEU A 414 11.51 18.67 -24.34
CA LEU A 414 12.18 18.76 -25.64
C LEU A 414 13.23 19.87 -25.56
N ILE A 415 14.51 19.57 -25.79
CA ILE A 415 15.58 20.58 -25.86
C ILE A 415 15.79 21.02 -27.30
N ASN A 416 15.82 20.07 -28.24
CA ASN A 416 15.88 20.30 -29.68
C ASN A 416 15.16 19.16 -30.41
N GLY A 417 14.24 19.47 -31.33
CA GLY A 417 13.63 18.46 -32.22
C GLY A 417 14.58 18.08 -33.34
N ASP A 418 15.00 19.08 -34.09
CA ASP A 418 15.84 18.94 -35.29
C ASP A 418 16.38 20.33 -35.76
N LYS A 419 16.19 21.38 -34.94
CA LYS A 419 16.30 22.83 -35.22
C LYS A 419 15.05 23.50 -35.79
N GLU A 420 13.92 22.80 -35.80
CA GLU A 420 12.58 23.36 -36.00
C GLU A 420 11.91 23.78 -34.66
N SER A 421 10.88 24.62 -34.77
CA SER A 421 10.00 24.98 -33.66
C SER A 421 8.61 25.41 -34.20
N PRO A 422 7.54 24.63 -33.95
CA PRO A 422 7.52 23.37 -33.18
C PRO A 422 8.18 22.21 -33.94
N ALA A 423 8.54 21.16 -33.19
CA ALA A 423 8.85 19.84 -33.75
C ALA A 423 7.61 18.95 -33.65
N ASP A 424 7.38 18.11 -34.66
CA ASP A 424 6.26 17.19 -34.79
C ASP A 424 6.62 15.83 -34.16
N VAL A 425 6.61 15.81 -32.83
CA VAL A 425 7.14 14.69 -32.02
C VAL A 425 6.23 13.45 -32.06
N TYR A 426 6.79 12.31 -32.44
CA TYR A 426 6.19 10.98 -32.29
C TYR A 426 7.18 9.93 -31.76
N GLY A 427 6.71 8.72 -31.50
CA GLY A 427 7.52 7.60 -31.02
C GLY A 427 7.14 7.17 -29.60
N THR A 428 8.10 6.73 -28.79
CA THR A 428 7.85 6.19 -27.45
C THR A 428 8.77 6.74 -26.35
N ILE A 429 8.19 6.90 -25.16
CA ILE A 429 8.92 7.09 -23.90
C ILE A 429 8.41 6.05 -22.91
N LYS A 430 9.33 5.27 -22.33
CA LYS A 430 8.99 4.19 -21.39
C LYS A 430 9.85 4.29 -20.13
N ALA A 431 9.27 3.95 -18.98
CA ALA A 431 9.99 3.73 -17.74
C ALA A 431 10.14 2.23 -17.49
N LEU A 432 11.38 1.75 -17.47
CA LEU A 432 11.73 0.38 -17.10
C LEU A 432 11.91 0.29 -15.58
N GLN A 433 11.21 -0.66 -14.99
CA GLN A 433 11.24 -0.99 -13.57
C GLN A 433 11.68 -2.46 -13.39
N ASP A 434 12.75 -2.68 -12.64
CA ASP A 434 13.25 -4.04 -12.35
C ASP A 434 12.81 -4.48 -10.95
N LEU A 435 12.00 -5.54 -10.89
CA LEU A 435 11.43 -6.11 -9.67
C LEU A 435 11.63 -7.62 -9.63
N GLY A 436 12.31 -8.13 -8.60
CA GLY A 436 12.44 -9.57 -8.36
C GLY A 436 13.12 -10.35 -9.49
N GLY A 437 13.95 -9.69 -10.30
CA GLY A 437 14.60 -10.27 -11.48
C GLY A 437 13.76 -10.25 -12.76
N SER A 438 12.60 -9.59 -12.75
CA SER A 438 11.75 -9.33 -13.91
C SER A 438 11.70 -7.84 -14.21
N SER A 439 11.71 -7.48 -15.49
CA SER A 439 11.62 -6.09 -15.94
C SER A 439 10.22 -5.76 -16.45
N THR A 440 9.70 -4.61 -16.02
CA THR A 440 8.43 -4.03 -16.49
C THR A 440 8.69 -2.75 -17.22
N SER A 441 8.18 -2.64 -18.44
CA SER A 441 8.18 -1.39 -19.20
C SER A 441 6.83 -0.69 -19.07
N LEU A 442 6.81 0.48 -18.46
CA LEU A 442 5.66 1.36 -18.31
C LEU A 442 5.66 2.37 -19.45
N THR A 443 4.64 2.36 -20.31
CA THR A 443 4.51 3.38 -21.37
C THR A 443 4.10 4.72 -20.76
N LEU A 444 4.90 5.76 -21.03
CA LEU A 444 4.65 7.14 -20.60
C LEU A 444 4.23 8.03 -21.77
N PHE A 445 4.66 7.70 -22.98
CA PHE A 445 4.28 8.37 -24.22
C PHE A 445 4.36 7.35 -25.35
N GLU A 446 3.35 7.35 -26.22
CA GLU A 446 3.31 6.53 -27.43
C GLU A 446 2.45 7.23 -28.48
N LYS A 447 3.06 7.58 -29.62
CA LYS A 447 2.40 8.17 -30.77
C LYS A 447 2.98 7.59 -32.06
N SER A 448 2.12 7.25 -33.01
CA SER A 448 2.53 6.96 -34.38
C SER A 448 2.83 8.25 -35.13
N SER A 449 3.55 8.15 -36.26
CA SER A 449 3.96 9.30 -37.06
C SER A 449 2.78 10.08 -37.66
N ASP A 450 1.58 9.52 -37.78
CA ASP A 450 0.37 10.23 -38.22
C ASP A 450 -0.40 10.91 -37.08
N LYS A 451 0.03 10.71 -35.83
CA LYS A 451 -0.59 11.22 -34.59
C LYS A 451 0.38 12.04 -33.75
N TYR A 452 1.44 12.56 -34.37
CA TYR A 452 2.47 13.38 -33.73
C TYR A 452 1.86 14.55 -32.93
N VAL A 453 2.67 15.12 -32.05
CA VAL A 453 2.31 16.30 -31.27
C VAL A 453 3.33 17.41 -31.48
N GLU A 454 2.86 18.61 -31.77
CA GLU A 454 3.70 19.79 -31.87
C GLU A 454 4.28 20.16 -30.50
N VAL A 455 5.61 20.13 -30.36
CA VAL A 455 6.31 20.52 -29.13
C VAL A 455 7.39 21.55 -29.45
N ARG A 456 7.42 22.65 -28.71
CA ARG A 456 8.47 23.67 -28.86
C ARG A 456 9.69 23.32 -27.99
N PRO A 457 10.90 23.75 -28.37
CA PRO A 457 12.06 23.69 -27.47
C PRO A 457 11.75 24.27 -26.08
N HIS A 458 12.31 23.62 -25.06
CA HIS A 458 12.09 23.87 -23.63
C HIS A 458 10.66 23.68 -23.12
N HIS A 459 9.79 23.00 -23.88
CA HIS A 459 8.45 22.62 -23.42
C HIS A 459 8.38 21.11 -23.17
N SER A 460 7.48 20.72 -22.27
CA SER A 460 7.30 19.32 -21.88
C SER A 460 6.58 18.54 -22.98
N ILE A 461 7.10 17.35 -23.30
CA ILE A 461 6.39 16.37 -24.13
C ILE A 461 5.21 15.84 -23.30
N PRO A 462 3.97 15.84 -23.83
CA PRO A 462 2.78 15.48 -23.06
C PRO A 462 2.72 13.97 -22.81
N LEU A 463 3.19 13.53 -21.64
CA LEU A 463 3.10 12.15 -21.20
C LEU A 463 1.64 11.75 -20.95
N THR A 464 1.27 10.51 -21.27
CA THR A 464 -0.02 9.93 -20.89
C THR A 464 -0.10 9.73 -19.38
N ARG A 465 1.03 9.37 -18.74
CA ARG A 465 1.19 9.29 -17.28
C ARG A 465 2.60 9.71 -16.88
N SER A 466 2.74 10.44 -15.78
CA SER A 466 4.03 10.94 -15.27
C SER A 466 4.43 10.35 -13.91
N VAL A 467 3.47 9.79 -13.16
CA VAL A 467 3.73 9.22 -11.84
C VAL A 467 3.96 7.71 -11.94
N VAL A 468 5.09 7.26 -11.40
CA VAL A 468 5.49 5.86 -11.34
C VAL A 468 6.12 5.52 -10.00
N VAL A 469 6.29 4.23 -9.74
CA VAL A 469 6.94 3.73 -8.52
C VAL A 469 8.42 3.48 -8.82
N ALA A 470 9.33 4.12 -8.08
CA ALA A 470 10.76 3.87 -8.15
C ALA A 470 11.20 2.91 -7.03
N PRO A 471 11.53 1.63 -7.32
CA PRO A 471 12.01 0.71 -6.31
C PRO A 471 13.36 1.18 -5.74
N ALA A 472 13.49 1.18 -4.42
CA ALA A 472 14.68 1.69 -3.74
C ALA A 472 15.97 0.95 -4.11
N SER A 473 15.87 -0.32 -4.48
CA SER A 473 17.02 -1.16 -4.82
C SER A 473 17.52 -1.02 -6.26
N THR A 474 16.64 -0.65 -7.19
CA THR A 474 16.91 -0.72 -8.63
C THR A 474 16.67 0.59 -9.38
N GLY A 475 16.01 1.58 -8.77
CA GLY A 475 15.72 2.85 -9.44
C GLY A 475 14.83 2.68 -10.67
N LEU A 476 14.98 3.59 -11.63
CA LEU A 476 14.23 3.58 -12.89
C LEU A 476 15.19 3.76 -14.07
N THR A 477 14.89 3.14 -15.20
CA THR A 477 15.57 3.45 -16.46
C THR A 477 14.57 4.01 -17.45
N ILE A 478 14.76 5.25 -17.88
CA ILE A 478 13.91 5.87 -18.90
C ILE A 478 14.50 5.56 -20.26
N THR A 479 13.69 5.04 -21.17
CA THR A 479 14.07 4.74 -22.55
C THR A 479 13.25 5.58 -23.51
N THR A 480 13.89 6.15 -24.51
CA THR A 480 13.23 6.95 -25.56
C THR A 480 13.54 6.39 -26.94
N ASP A 481 12.56 6.52 -27.82
CA ASP A 481 12.70 6.35 -29.26
C ASP A 481 11.77 7.39 -29.89
N LEU A 482 12.28 8.61 -30.06
CA LEU A 482 11.53 9.80 -30.45
C LEU A 482 12.04 10.36 -31.77
N TRP A 483 11.09 10.79 -32.59
CA TRP A 483 11.29 11.25 -33.96
C TRP A 483 10.46 12.49 -34.23
N ASP A 484 10.96 13.32 -35.13
CA ASP A 484 10.30 14.47 -35.70
C ASP A 484 9.70 14.08 -37.04
N HIS A 485 8.41 14.36 -37.25
CA HIS A 485 7.73 13.97 -38.48
C HIS A 485 7.88 15.03 -39.56
N ASP A 486 8.39 14.60 -40.72
CA ASP A 486 8.55 15.48 -41.88
C ASP A 486 7.60 15.10 -43.03
N THR A 487 6.94 16.10 -43.60
CA THR A 487 6.05 15.87 -44.75
C THR A 487 6.83 15.71 -46.06
N VAL A 488 7.99 16.35 -46.18
CA VAL A 488 8.75 16.49 -47.44
C VAL A 488 10.16 15.91 -47.38
N SER A 489 10.67 15.62 -46.18
CA SER A 489 11.95 14.97 -45.90
C SER A 489 11.72 13.65 -45.17
N PRO A 490 12.77 12.81 -45.02
CA PRO A 490 12.74 11.73 -44.03
C PRO A 490 12.63 12.29 -42.61
N ASP A 491 11.87 11.62 -41.76
CA ASP A 491 11.76 11.94 -40.33
C ASP A 491 13.12 11.97 -39.63
N ASP A 492 13.32 12.94 -38.75
CA ASP A 492 14.58 13.18 -38.04
C ASP A 492 14.55 12.61 -36.62
N GLN A 493 15.63 11.93 -36.23
CA GLN A 493 15.72 11.34 -34.90
C GLN A 493 15.98 12.40 -33.82
N ILE A 494 14.99 12.58 -32.93
CA ILE A 494 15.07 13.48 -31.79
C ILE A 494 15.90 12.84 -30.66
N ALA A 495 15.55 11.62 -30.22
CA ALA A 495 16.23 10.96 -29.11
C ALA A 495 16.04 9.44 -29.12
N GLN A 496 17.15 8.70 -29.14
CA GLN A 496 17.13 7.24 -29.05
C GLN A 496 18.17 6.75 -28.04
N GLY A 497 17.71 6.14 -26.95
CA GLY A 497 18.60 5.63 -25.92
C GLY A 497 17.93 5.49 -24.57
N SER A 498 18.75 5.44 -23.52
CA SER A 498 18.26 5.30 -22.16
C SER A 498 19.09 6.05 -21.13
N ALA A 499 18.43 6.44 -20.03
CA ALA A 499 19.06 7.05 -18.87
C ALA A 499 18.56 6.39 -17.58
N HIS A 500 19.50 5.94 -16.75
CA HIS A 500 19.21 5.36 -15.44
C HIS A 500 19.10 6.44 -14.36
N PHE A 501 18.20 6.27 -13.39
CA PHE A 501 17.99 7.18 -12.27
C PHE A 501 17.89 6.37 -10.98
N ASP A 502 18.72 6.73 -9.99
CA ASP A 502 18.68 6.10 -8.68
C ASP A 502 17.38 6.50 -7.94
N ALA A 503 16.86 5.65 -7.07
CA ALA A 503 15.71 5.99 -6.24
C ALA A 503 16.15 6.88 -5.05
N LEU A 504 16.38 8.16 -5.32
CA LEU A 504 16.87 9.15 -4.36
C LEU A 504 15.88 10.31 -4.23
N VAL A 505 15.53 10.68 -3.00
CA VAL A 505 14.67 11.84 -2.71
C VAL A 505 15.25 13.11 -3.33
N GLY A 506 14.40 13.90 -3.98
CA GLY A 506 14.77 15.09 -4.74
C GLY A 506 14.75 14.85 -6.25
N THR A 507 15.25 15.84 -6.99
CA THR A 507 15.21 15.83 -8.46
C THR A 507 16.56 15.42 -9.05
N GLN A 508 16.52 14.50 -10.02
CA GLN A 508 17.63 14.13 -10.87
C GLN A 508 17.28 14.43 -12.31
N THR A 509 18.25 14.96 -13.07
CA THR A 509 18.05 15.36 -14.46
C THR A 509 19.15 14.79 -15.35
N LYS A 510 18.79 14.19 -16.48
CA LYS A 510 19.72 13.64 -17.47
C LYS A 510 19.20 13.88 -18.89
N SER A 511 20.11 14.09 -19.83
CA SER A 511 19.78 14.21 -21.26
C SER A 511 19.87 12.87 -21.99
N ILE A 512 19.00 12.68 -22.98
CA ILE A 512 19.08 11.60 -23.96
C ILE A 512 19.13 12.25 -25.35
N TYR A 513 20.08 11.80 -26.17
CA TYR A 513 20.41 12.43 -27.44
C TYR A 513 19.96 11.56 -28.62
N GLY A 514 19.57 12.21 -29.71
CA GLY A 514 19.44 11.62 -31.03
C GLY A 514 20.52 12.15 -31.97
N GLU A 515 20.45 11.77 -33.23
CA GLU A 515 21.33 12.34 -34.26
C GLU A 515 21.05 13.84 -34.48
N TYR A 516 19.78 14.25 -34.39
CA TYR A 516 19.33 15.60 -34.74
C TYR A 516 18.77 16.39 -33.55
N GLY A 517 18.35 15.71 -32.49
CA GLY A 517 17.71 16.32 -31.33
C GLY A 517 18.28 15.94 -29.96
N GLU A 518 17.62 16.45 -28.94
CA GLU A 518 17.88 16.15 -27.53
C GLU A 518 16.59 16.30 -26.72
N VAL A 519 16.39 15.37 -25.77
CA VAL A 519 15.42 15.53 -24.68
C VAL A 519 16.12 15.52 -23.34
N GLN A 520 15.57 16.27 -22.39
CA GLN A 520 15.99 16.27 -21.00
C GLN A 520 14.92 15.61 -20.14
N VAL A 521 15.31 14.59 -19.40
CA VAL A 521 14.44 13.83 -18.49
C VAL A 521 14.75 14.25 -17.06
N SER A 522 13.72 14.67 -16.33
CA SER A 522 13.78 14.98 -14.90
C SER A 522 12.90 13.99 -14.12
N ILE A 523 13.46 13.37 -13.09
CA ILE A 523 12.72 12.53 -12.14
C ILE A 523 12.82 13.16 -10.76
N THR A 524 11.66 13.46 -10.16
CA THR A 524 11.56 13.92 -8.78
C THR A 524 10.98 12.82 -7.91
N CYS A 525 11.75 12.36 -6.92
CA CYS A 525 11.31 11.34 -5.97
C CYS A 525 10.98 11.94 -4.60
N GLU A 526 9.93 11.43 -3.96
CA GLU A 526 9.42 11.87 -2.65
C GLU A 526 9.10 10.71 -1.69
#